data_AF-A0AAD9IQN9-F1
#
_entry.id   AF-A0AAD9IQN9-F1
#
_cell.length_a   1.000
_cell.length_b   1.000
_cell.length_c   1.000
_cell.angle_alpha   90.00
_cell.angle_beta   90.00
_cell.angle_gamma   90.00
#
_symmetry.space_group_name_H-M   'P 1'
#
loop_
_entity.id
_entity.type
_entity.pdbx_description
1 polymer ?
#
loop_
_entity_poly.entity_id
_entity_poly.type
_entity_poly.pdbx_seq_one_letter_code
_entity_poly.pdbx_strand_id
1 'polypeptide(L)'
;MINSTQSDLNLGAGGVSAVVLNGAGPSIQQECYNNKPSSFNAGDIVVTSGGNLPVKSIFHGFCRHWDGSQPTTDLKRLIGNALNKAEKHQYQSMALPAIGTGNLKYPHDIVINVIVQEIVSFSRLNPNTTLKDIYVVLFPGDQATMNAFENFWRTPTQLQPGTRQKTRRLKSAGQERMIASEEKDSGRPPTSMSDLYSVISDGKDKFVGQIRTMKITVKKGDITKEDTDVIMNSTDSGFNKGKVFEAIVNAGGSVIEKECDNVKTIGPLQDCVMTTAGNLCCKKIIHINATGTDWEGLLLKALKLVDDSGMRSLSIPALGTALFTPKWLWGSEIKDSKPSSTLTYRIYAMEYHVIKKVIEELNRLYNNETTRHVFDSEDDQKAVTKMKNEHRIEIGHLESKFGVRIVIQDGHRIKRIIVEGYTQDLVQCVAEITKILSKVHSEAEMESAEDLVYKQVVWQFKDDSSYKNYPKEISYLIEKAYLNKEKAAKWEEDNGRMEVIFKDMVERTNSNTVTDLPV
;
A
#
# COMPACT_ATOMS: atom_id res chain seq x y z
N MET A 1 13.02 -19.12 24.65
CA MET A 1 11.75 -19.80 24.27
C MET A 1 10.82 -19.78 25.48
N ILE A 2 9.51 -19.64 25.30
CA ILE A 2 8.52 -19.80 26.37
C ILE A 2 8.02 -21.25 26.39
N ASN A 3 7.90 -21.83 27.58
CA ASN A 3 7.32 -23.14 27.82
C ASN A 3 6.12 -23.00 28.77
N SER A 4 4.99 -23.63 28.41
CA SER A 4 3.80 -23.69 29.25
C SER A 4 3.82 -24.95 30.11
N THR A 5 3.76 -24.78 31.42
CA THR A 5 3.88 -25.86 32.42
C THR A 5 2.71 -25.83 33.43
N GLN A 6 2.76 -26.70 34.44
CA GLN A 6 1.86 -26.72 35.58
C GLN A 6 2.38 -25.86 36.74
N SER A 7 1.54 -25.59 37.74
CA SER A 7 1.87 -24.74 38.91
C SER A 7 2.97 -25.32 39.80
N ASP A 8 3.18 -26.63 39.76
CA ASP A 8 4.24 -27.32 40.48
C ASP A 8 5.60 -27.25 39.75
N LEU A 9 5.62 -26.80 38.49
CA LEU A 9 6.76 -26.85 37.55
C LEU A 9 7.18 -28.27 37.15
N ASN A 10 6.31 -29.28 37.30
CA ASN A 10 6.55 -30.60 36.73
C ASN A 10 6.39 -30.56 35.20
N LEU A 11 7.52 -30.55 34.50
CA LEU A 11 7.55 -30.43 33.04
C LEU A 11 7.02 -31.70 32.36
N GLY A 12 7.08 -32.86 33.00
CA GLY A 12 6.59 -34.13 32.43
C GLY A 12 5.06 -34.26 32.36
N ALA A 13 4.31 -33.41 33.09
CA ALA A 13 2.86 -33.54 33.24
C ALA A 13 2.02 -32.73 32.23
N GLY A 14 2.67 -31.96 31.35
CA GLY A 14 2.00 -31.12 30.34
C GLY A 14 2.36 -31.50 28.91
N GLY A 15 1.47 -31.24 27.95
CA GLY A 15 1.69 -31.61 26.54
C GLY A 15 2.93 -30.95 25.93
N VAL A 16 2.98 -29.61 25.96
CA VAL A 16 4.15 -28.85 25.45
C VAL A 16 5.36 -29.04 26.36
N SER A 17 5.18 -28.98 27.68
CA SER A 17 6.29 -29.07 28.62
C SER A 17 6.99 -30.43 28.59
N ALA A 18 6.28 -31.53 28.33
CA ALA A 18 6.89 -32.86 28.24
C ALA A 18 7.74 -33.00 26.98
N VAL A 19 7.30 -32.43 25.86
CA VAL A 19 8.10 -32.40 24.62
C VAL A 19 9.34 -31.53 24.80
N VAL A 20 9.20 -30.37 25.46
CA VAL A 20 10.34 -29.51 25.80
C VAL A 20 11.33 -30.22 26.73
N LEU A 21 10.84 -30.93 27.77
CA LEU A 21 11.68 -31.73 28.67
C LEU A 21 12.43 -32.83 27.92
N ASN A 22 11.75 -33.55 27.02
CA ASN A 22 12.38 -34.61 26.24
C ASN A 22 13.49 -34.05 25.33
N GLY A 23 13.26 -32.91 24.69
CA GLY A 23 14.25 -32.28 23.81
C GLY A 23 15.41 -31.60 24.56
N ALA A 24 15.15 -30.97 25.69
CA ALA A 24 16.16 -30.27 26.49
C ALA A 24 16.94 -31.19 27.43
N GLY A 25 16.41 -32.37 27.74
CA GLY A 25 16.98 -33.30 28.72
C GLY A 25 16.57 -33.00 30.17
N PRO A 26 16.83 -33.93 31.10
CA PRO A 26 16.30 -33.85 32.47
C PRO A 26 16.87 -32.72 33.32
N SER A 27 18.01 -32.12 32.93
CA SER A 27 18.65 -31.04 33.69
C SER A 27 17.73 -29.84 33.91
N ILE A 28 16.90 -29.51 32.91
CA ILE A 28 15.99 -28.36 33.00
C ILE A 28 14.87 -28.55 34.04
N GLN A 29 14.53 -29.81 34.38
CA GLN A 29 13.57 -30.09 35.45
C GLN A 29 14.14 -29.72 36.83
N GLN A 30 15.42 -30.04 37.06
CA GLN A 30 16.10 -29.69 38.31
C GLN A 30 16.30 -28.18 38.42
N GLU A 31 16.67 -27.51 37.32
CA GLU A 31 16.77 -26.05 37.30
C GLU A 31 15.44 -25.37 37.61
N CYS A 32 14.32 -25.88 37.09
CA CYS A 32 12.99 -25.38 37.42
C CYS A 32 12.71 -25.43 38.93
N TYR A 33 13.03 -26.53 39.60
CA TYR A 33 12.82 -26.67 41.05
C TYR A 33 13.75 -25.77 41.86
N ASN A 34 15.03 -25.68 41.46
CA ASN A 34 16.00 -24.83 42.15
C ASN A 34 15.70 -23.34 42.00
N ASN A 35 15.19 -22.93 40.83
CA ASN A 35 14.90 -21.53 40.52
C ASN A 35 13.46 -21.11 40.89
N LYS A 36 12.66 -22.04 41.45
CA LYS A 36 11.28 -21.76 41.83
C LYS A 36 11.25 -20.79 43.04
N PRO A 37 10.62 -19.61 42.91
CA PRO A 37 10.45 -18.72 44.06
C PRO A 37 9.50 -19.32 45.09
N SER A 38 9.63 -18.91 46.35
CA SER A 38 8.76 -19.34 47.45
C SER A 38 7.27 -19.06 47.20
N SER A 39 6.97 -18.00 46.44
CA SER A 39 5.63 -17.70 45.90
C SER A 39 5.69 -17.74 44.38
N PHE A 40 4.94 -18.67 43.77
CA PHE A 40 4.86 -18.85 42.32
C PHE A 40 3.40 -18.93 41.89
N ASN A 41 2.88 -17.82 41.37
CA ASN A 41 1.47 -17.64 41.03
C ASN A 41 1.25 -17.71 39.51
N ALA A 42 0.00 -17.88 39.08
CA ALA A 42 -0.34 -18.05 37.66
C ALA A 42 0.01 -16.81 36.82
N GLY A 43 0.88 -16.98 35.83
CA GLY A 43 1.49 -15.89 35.04
C GLY A 43 2.89 -15.46 35.49
N ASP A 44 3.42 -16.04 36.55
CA ASP A 44 4.85 -15.91 36.87
C ASP A 44 5.70 -16.81 35.98
N ILE A 45 6.99 -16.50 35.87
CA ILE A 45 7.95 -17.23 35.05
C ILE A 45 9.18 -17.64 35.87
N VAL A 46 9.66 -18.86 35.62
CA VAL A 46 10.97 -19.36 36.04
C VAL A 46 11.85 -19.52 34.81
N VAL A 47 13.11 -19.10 34.89
CA VAL A 47 14.05 -19.18 33.76
C VAL A 47 15.07 -20.28 34.03
N THR A 48 15.34 -21.08 33.02
CA THR A 48 16.36 -22.14 33.01
C THR A 48 17.27 -21.97 31.78
N SER A 49 18.36 -22.75 31.74
CA SER A 49 19.18 -22.93 30.55
C SER A 49 18.39 -23.57 29.39
N GLY A 50 18.98 -23.63 28.20
CA GLY A 50 18.41 -24.38 27.08
C GLY A 50 18.44 -25.90 27.25
N GLY A 51 19.19 -26.42 28.23
CA GLY A 51 19.61 -27.82 28.23
C GLY A 51 20.27 -28.18 26.90
N ASN A 52 19.78 -29.24 26.26
CA ASN A 52 20.23 -29.70 24.94
C ASN A 52 19.60 -28.94 23.77
N LEU A 53 18.62 -28.06 24.00
CA LEU A 53 17.99 -27.30 22.92
C LEU A 53 18.90 -26.14 22.47
N PRO A 54 18.85 -25.75 21.17
CA PRO A 54 19.63 -24.64 20.63
C PRO A 54 19.02 -23.27 21.00
N VAL A 55 18.76 -23.04 22.29
CA VAL A 55 18.21 -21.78 22.83
C VAL A 55 19.03 -21.33 24.03
N LYS A 56 19.19 -20.01 24.21
CA LYS A 56 19.94 -19.46 25.34
C LYS A 56 19.26 -19.75 26.68
N SER A 57 17.93 -19.65 26.72
CA SER A 57 17.14 -19.90 27.93
C SER A 57 15.70 -20.29 27.61
N ILE A 58 15.09 -21.02 28.55
CA ILE A 58 13.68 -21.41 28.53
C ILE A 58 12.95 -20.69 29.67
N PHE A 59 11.80 -20.09 29.34
CA PHE A 59 10.97 -19.29 30.24
C PHE A 59 9.72 -20.12 30.56
N HIS A 60 9.69 -20.72 31.73
CA HIS A 60 8.64 -21.64 32.18
C HIS A 60 7.57 -20.89 32.94
N GLY A 61 6.34 -20.88 32.42
CA GLY A 61 5.20 -20.25 33.09
C GLY A 61 3.94 -21.09 32.98
N PHE A 62 2.98 -20.83 33.85
CA PHE A 62 1.68 -21.51 33.84
C PHE A 62 0.54 -20.50 33.91
N CYS A 63 -0.61 -20.89 33.37
CA CYS A 63 -1.88 -20.16 33.54
C CYS A 63 -2.90 -21.09 34.20
N ARG A 64 -3.90 -20.52 34.87
CA ARG A 64 -5.05 -21.30 35.36
C ARG A 64 -5.92 -21.77 34.19
N HIS A 65 -6.75 -22.78 34.45
CA HIS A 65 -7.71 -23.26 33.46
C HIS A 65 -8.74 -22.18 33.14
N TRP A 66 -9.10 -22.03 31.86
CA TRP A 66 -10.12 -21.11 31.39
C TRP A 66 -11.52 -21.64 31.69
N ASP A 67 -12.25 -20.94 32.55
CA ASP A 67 -13.62 -21.27 32.94
C ASP A 67 -14.69 -20.43 32.23
N GLY A 68 -14.30 -19.58 31.27
CA GLY A 68 -15.20 -18.66 30.57
C GLY A 68 -15.55 -17.40 31.33
N SER A 69 -15.16 -17.30 32.61
CA SER A 69 -15.45 -16.16 33.50
C SER A 69 -14.20 -15.39 33.91
N GLN A 70 -13.03 -16.04 33.89
CA GLN A 70 -11.77 -15.41 34.28
C GLN A 70 -11.23 -14.49 33.19
N PRO A 71 -10.77 -13.28 33.54
CA PRO A 71 -10.10 -12.39 32.60
C PRO A 71 -8.77 -13.01 32.13
N THR A 72 -8.27 -12.58 30.97
CA THR A 72 -7.00 -13.07 30.38
C THR A 72 -5.75 -12.62 31.16
N THR A 73 -5.88 -12.29 32.45
CA THR A 73 -4.85 -11.68 33.28
C THR A 73 -3.62 -12.56 33.43
N ASP A 74 -3.80 -13.87 33.64
CA ASP A 74 -2.69 -14.80 33.81
C ASP A 74 -1.84 -14.89 32.53
N LEU A 75 -2.51 -14.96 31.37
CA LEU A 75 -1.86 -15.03 30.07
C LEU A 75 -1.13 -13.72 29.73
N LYS A 76 -1.79 -12.57 29.95
CA LYS A 76 -1.18 -11.25 29.79
C LYS A 76 0.06 -11.09 30.67
N ARG A 77 -0.07 -11.46 31.94
CA ARG A 77 1.01 -11.40 32.93
C ARG A 77 2.18 -12.31 32.55
N LEU A 78 1.91 -13.52 32.08
CA LEU A 78 2.95 -14.46 31.62
C LEU A 78 3.75 -13.88 30.46
N ILE A 79 3.06 -13.43 29.41
CA ILE A 79 3.71 -12.92 28.20
C ILE A 79 4.47 -11.63 28.51
N GLY A 80 3.85 -10.69 29.22
CA GLY A 80 4.51 -9.45 29.65
C GLY A 80 5.76 -9.72 30.50
N ASN A 81 5.69 -10.66 31.45
CA ASN A 81 6.85 -11.06 32.25
C ASN A 81 7.96 -11.65 31.38
N ALA A 82 7.62 -12.52 30.41
CA ALA A 82 8.60 -13.11 29.52
C ALA A 82 9.31 -12.07 28.65
N LEU A 83 8.55 -11.17 28.00
CA LEU A 83 9.09 -10.09 27.17
C LEU A 83 10.03 -9.19 27.97
N ASN A 84 9.60 -8.72 29.14
CA ASN A 84 10.41 -7.88 30.03
C ASN A 84 11.69 -8.58 30.50
N LYS A 85 11.61 -9.89 30.78
CA LYS A 85 12.76 -10.67 31.24
C LYS A 85 13.75 -10.93 30.10
N ALA A 86 13.28 -11.16 28.89
CA ALA A 86 14.15 -11.30 27.72
C ALA A 86 14.86 -9.99 27.35
N GLU A 87 14.18 -8.85 27.48
CA GLU A 87 14.82 -7.54 27.34
C GLU A 87 15.91 -7.31 28.40
N LYS A 88 15.62 -7.64 29.67
CA LYS A 88 16.63 -7.55 30.74
C LYS A 88 17.85 -8.44 30.48
N HIS A 89 17.67 -9.58 29.80
CA HIS A 89 18.76 -10.46 29.38
C HIS A 89 19.38 -10.06 28.03
N GLN A 90 18.92 -8.97 27.42
CA GLN A 90 19.39 -8.43 26.14
C GLN A 90 19.30 -9.46 25.00
N TYR A 91 18.23 -10.26 24.98
CA TYR A 91 17.98 -11.21 23.91
C TYR A 91 17.40 -10.52 22.68
N GLN A 92 17.89 -10.92 21.51
CA GLN A 92 17.44 -10.39 20.22
C GLN A 92 16.23 -11.13 19.65
N SER A 93 15.97 -12.36 20.10
CA SER A 93 14.90 -13.20 19.58
C SER A 93 14.21 -14.03 20.66
N MET A 94 12.90 -14.22 20.55
CA MET A 94 12.10 -15.08 21.42
C MET A 94 11.09 -15.92 20.62
N ALA A 95 10.92 -17.19 21.00
CA ALA A 95 9.83 -18.03 20.52
C ALA A 95 8.81 -18.29 21.63
N LEU A 96 7.51 -18.22 21.33
CA LEU A 96 6.42 -18.53 22.25
C LEU A 96 5.33 -19.38 21.55
N PRO A 97 4.75 -20.38 22.24
CA PRO A 97 3.64 -21.15 21.69
C PRO A 97 2.30 -20.41 21.88
N ALA A 98 1.20 -20.97 21.36
CA ALA A 98 -0.16 -20.56 21.72
C ALA A 98 -0.49 -21.05 23.15
N ILE A 99 -0.04 -20.31 24.15
CA ILE A 99 -0.14 -20.69 25.56
C ILE A 99 -1.63 -20.77 25.96
N GLY A 100 -2.06 -21.96 26.37
CA GLY A 100 -3.37 -22.20 26.96
C GLY A 100 -4.44 -22.81 26.05
N THR A 101 -4.20 -22.96 24.75
CA THR A 101 -5.19 -23.52 23.79
C THR A 101 -5.40 -25.03 23.91
N GLY A 102 -4.52 -25.74 24.61
CA GLY A 102 -4.64 -27.17 24.90
C GLY A 102 -5.45 -27.44 26.17
N ASN A 103 -4.84 -28.14 27.12
CA ASN A 103 -5.50 -28.60 28.37
C ASN A 103 -6.09 -27.47 29.23
N LEU A 104 -5.65 -26.22 29.05
CA LEU A 104 -6.15 -25.06 29.79
C LEU A 104 -7.42 -24.45 29.16
N LYS A 105 -7.88 -24.95 28.01
CA LYS A 105 -9.15 -24.59 27.33
C LYS A 105 -9.35 -23.10 27.01
N TYR A 106 -8.28 -22.32 26.91
CA TYR A 106 -8.42 -20.95 26.44
C TYR A 106 -8.93 -20.94 24.99
N PRO A 107 -9.92 -20.09 24.65
CA PRO A 107 -10.34 -19.90 23.28
C PRO A 107 -9.19 -19.41 22.41
N HIS A 108 -8.99 -20.04 21.26
CA HIS A 108 -7.85 -19.81 20.38
C HIS A 108 -7.74 -18.33 19.93
N ASP A 109 -8.87 -17.73 19.58
CA ASP A 109 -8.99 -16.31 19.19
C ASP A 109 -8.57 -15.36 20.32
N ILE A 110 -8.98 -15.65 21.55
CA ILE A 110 -8.59 -14.88 22.73
C ILE A 110 -7.08 -14.99 22.98
N VAL A 111 -6.50 -16.19 22.88
CA VAL A 111 -5.06 -16.40 23.09
C VAL A 111 -4.25 -15.61 22.07
N ILE A 112 -4.61 -15.69 20.78
CA ILE A 112 -3.90 -14.95 19.74
C ILE A 112 -4.02 -13.44 19.95
N ASN A 113 -5.22 -12.94 20.24
CA ASN A 113 -5.42 -11.52 20.50
C ASN A 113 -4.56 -11.01 21.66
N VAL A 114 -4.50 -11.77 22.76
CA VAL A 114 -3.66 -11.42 23.91
C VAL A 114 -2.18 -11.44 23.57
N ILE A 115 -1.70 -12.45 22.86
CA ILE A 115 -0.29 -12.53 22.42
C ILE A 115 0.09 -11.28 21.62
N VAL A 116 -0.70 -10.94 20.60
CA VAL A 116 -0.40 -9.78 19.75
C VAL A 116 -0.51 -8.47 20.53
N GLN A 117 -1.55 -8.31 21.35
CA GLN A 117 -1.72 -7.10 22.17
C GLN A 117 -0.55 -6.86 23.13
N GLU A 118 -0.05 -7.89 23.79
CA GLU A 118 1.07 -7.77 24.73
C GLU A 118 2.38 -7.46 23.99
N ILE A 119 2.62 -8.07 22.82
CA ILE A 119 3.78 -7.75 21.97
C ILE A 119 3.73 -6.28 21.52
N VAL A 120 2.58 -5.82 21.01
CA VAL A 120 2.40 -4.43 20.56
C VAL A 120 2.56 -3.46 21.73
N SER A 121 1.97 -3.77 22.88
CA SER A 121 2.08 -2.93 24.08
C SER A 121 3.52 -2.85 24.58
N PHE A 122 4.22 -3.98 24.63
CA PHE A 122 5.64 -4.03 24.99
C PHE A 122 6.50 -3.21 24.02
N SER A 123 6.30 -3.35 22.71
CA SER A 123 7.04 -2.60 21.69
C SER A 123 6.81 -1.09 21.80
N ARG A 124 5.56 -0.65 22.05
CA ARG A 124 5.23 0.77 22.26
C ARG A 124 5.89 1.34 23.51
N LEU A 125 5.95 0.57 24.59
CA LEU A 125 6.58 0.99 25.84
C LEU A 125 8.12 0.95 25.79
N ASN A 126 8.69 0.15 24.86
CA ASN A 126 10.13 -0.06 24.74
C ASN A 126 10.60 0.14 23.28
N PRO A 127 10.56 1.36 22.73
CA PRO A 127 10.86 1.62 21.31
C PRO A 127 12.29 1.23 20.90
N ASN A 128 13.23 1.21 21.85
CA ASN A 128 14.62 0.82 21.64
C ASN A 128 14.95 -0.61 22.14
N THR A 129 13.94 -1.46 22.31
CA THR A 129 14.12 -2.85 22.77
C THR A 129 15.18 -3.60 21.95
N THR A 130 15.97 -4.44 22.63
CA THR A 130 16.91 -5.36 22.00
C THR A 130 16.22 -6.55 21.32
N LEU A 131 15.00 -6.89 21.76
CA LEU A 131 14.20 -7.98 21.22
C LEU A 131 13.59 -7.57 19.87
N LYS A 132 14.21 -8.04 18.78
CA LYS A 132 13.82 -7.70 17.38
C LYS A 132 12.92 -8.74 16.75
N ASP A 133 13.11 -10.01 17.09
CA ASP A 133 12.37 -11.12 16.48
C ASP A 133 11.51 -11.86 17.50
N ILE A 134 10.20 -11.93 17.25
CA ILE A 134 9.26 -12.71 18.06
C ILE A 134 8.57 -13.75 17.18
N TYR A 135 8.79 -15.02 17.50
CA TYR A 135 8.24 -16.17 16.80
C TYR A 135 7.04 -16.73 17.58
N VAL A 136 5.84 -16.56 17.04
CA VAL A 136 4.66 -17.29 17.53
C VAL A 136 4.65 -18.67 16.87
N VAL A 137 5.00 -19.71 17.63
CA VAL A 137 5.21 -21.06 17.12
C VAL A 137 3.95 -21.88 17.32
N LEU A 138 3.29 -22.24 16.21
CA LEU A 138 2.06 -23.01 16.20
C LEU A 138 2.36 -24.45 15.76
N PHE A 139 1.78 -25.41 16.46
CA PHE A 139 1.93 -26.82 16.09
C PHE A 139 1.12 -27.11 14.82
N PRO A 140 1.70 -27.73 13.76
CA PRO A 140 0.98 -27.96 12.51
C PRO A 140 -0.30 -28.79 12.64
N GLY A 141 -0.38 -29.67 13.66
CA GLY A 141 -1.60 -30.44 13.94
C GLY A 141 -2.71 -29.64 14.65
N ASP A 142 -2.44 -28.43 15.13
CA ASP A 142 -3.42 -27.57 15.80
C ASP A 142 -4.05 -26.57 14.81
N GLN A 143 -4.91 -27.12 13.94
CA GLN A 143 -5.59 -26.34 12.90
C GLN A 143 -6.49 -25.23 13.48
N ALA A 144 -7.04 -25.43 14.68
CA ALA A 144 -7.90 -24.45 15.32
C ALA A 144 -7.13 -23.18 15.72
N THR A 145 -5.94 -23.34 16.31
CA THR A 145 -5.06 -22.21 16.60
C THR A 145 -4.53 -21.56 15.33
N MET A 146 -4.16 -22.35 14.32
CA MET A 146 -3.74 -21.83 13.01
C MET A 146 -4.82 -20.96 12.36
N ASN A 147 -6.06 -21.46 12.33
CA ASN A 147 -7.21 -20.72 11.79
C ASN A 147 -7.50 -19.46 12.60
N ALA A 148 -7.42 -19.51 13.94
CA ALA A 148 -7.61 -18.34 14.78
C ALA A 148 -6.54 -17.27 14.54
N PHE A 149 -5.28 -17.70 14.35
CA PHE A 149 -4.19 -16.80 13.98
C PHE A 149 -4.43 -16.18 12.60
N GLU A 150 -4.80 -16.97 11.59
CA GLU A 150 -5.16 -16.46 10.27
C GLU A 150 -6.34 -15.47 10.31
N ASN A 151 -7.39 -15.79 11.07
CA ASN A 151 -8.58 -14.96 11.19
C ASN A 151 -8.29 -13.63 11.90
N PHE A 152 -7.44 -13.63 12.93
CA PHE A 152 -7.00 -12.41 13.61
C PHE A 152 -6.39 -11.42 12.61
N TRP A 153 -5.58 -11.90 11.67
CA TRP A 153 -4.94 -11.07 10.65
C TRP A 153 -5.83 -10.76 9.45
N ARG A 154 -6.83 -11.60 9.16
CA ARG A 154 -7.83 -11.38 8.08
C ARG A 154 -8.93 -10.37 8.44
N THR A 155 -9.15 -10.10 9.73
CA THR A 155 -10.25 -9.23 10.19
C THR A 155 -9.68 -7.93 10.77
N PRO A 156 -9.45 -6.87 9.96
CA PRO A 156 -9.01 -5.58 10.47
C PRO A 156 -10.18 -4.86 11.12
N THR A 157 -10.63 -5.32 12.28
CA THR A 157 -11.56 -4.55 13.11
C THR A 157 -11.44 -4.95 14.57
N GLN A 158 -10.95 -3.99 15.36
CA GLN A 158 -11.00 -3.82 16.83
C GLN A 158 -9.64 -3.68 17.50
N LEU A 159 -8.84 -2.72 17.02
CA LEU A 159 -7.91 -1.99 17.87
C LEU A 159 -8.44 -0.56 18.07
N GLN A 160 -9.52 -0.46 18.85
CA GLN A 160 -9.79 0.74 19.64
C GLN A 160 -10.16 0.30 21.06
N PRO A 161 -9.49 0.84 22.10
CA PRO A 161 -10.00 0.74 23.45
C PRO A 161 -11.20 1.68 23.57
N GLY A 162 -12.39 1.09 23.70
CA GLY A 162 -13.60 1.79 24.13
C GLY A 162 -14.62 2.04 23.04
N THR A 163 -15.55 1.10 22.88
CA THR A 163 -16.97 1.45 22.74
C THR A 163 -17.87 0.28 23.11
N ARG A 164 -18.87 0.59 23.93
CA ARG A 164 -19.84 -0.32 24.54
C ARG A 164 -20.49 -1.25 23.53
N GLN A 165 -20.59 -2.53 23.90
CA GLN A 165 -21.54 -3.49 23.32
C GLN A 165 -22.94 -2.86 23.22
N LYS A 166 -23.46 -2.70 22.00
CA LYS A 166 -24.90 -2.56 21.79
C LYS A 166 -25.48 -3.97 21.65
N THR A 167 -26.31 -4.30 22.62
CA THR A 167 -27.16 -5.48 22.71
C THR A 167 -27.98 -5.68 21.43
N ARG A 168 -27.93 -6.90 20.90
CA ARG A 168 -28.71 -7.36 19.76
C ARG A 168 -30.17 -7.56 20.21
N ARG A 169 -31.06 -6.63 19.84
CA ARG A 169 -32.51 -6.86 19.93
C ARG A 169 -32.96 -7.55 18.64
N LEU A 170 -33.49 -8.77 18.78
CA LEU A 170 -34.21 -9.47 17.72
C LEU A 170 -35.44 -8.67 17.29
N LYS A 171 -35.66 -8.55 15.97
CA LYS A 171 -37.00 -8.43 15.39
C LYS A 171 -37.08 -9.24 14.09
N SER A 172 -38.27 -9.78 13.90
CA SER A 172 -38.73 -10.88 13.08
C SER A 172 -39.11 -10.51 11.65
N ALA A 173 -39.03 -11.53 10.78
CA ALA A 173 -39.84 -11.88 9.60
C ALA A 173 -40.68 -10.81 8.87
N GLY A 174 -40.47 -10.73 7.56
CA GLY A 174 -41.41 -10.19 6.57
C GLY A 174 -40.83 -10.37 5.15
N GLN A 175 -41.56 -11.08 4.29
CA GLN A 175 -41.23 -11.44 2.90
C GLN A 175 -41.07 -10.23 1.97
N GLU A 176 -40.27 -10.36 0.90
CA GLU A 176 -40.73 -10.22 -0.49
C GLU A 176 -39.69 -10.68 -1.54
N ARG A 177 -40.19 -11.02 -2.73
CA ARG A 177 -39.61 -11.87 -3.78
C ARG A 177 -38.69 -11.15 -4.79
N MET A 178 -37.80 -11.96 -5.37
CA MET A 178 -37.12 -11.96 -6.69
C MET A 178 -37.42 -10.83 -7.69
N ILE A 179 -36.39 -10.30 -8.37
CA ILE A 179 -36.15 -10.40 -9.84
C ILE A 179 -34.63 -10.31 -10.11
N ALA A 180 -34.10 -11.17 -10.99
CA ALA A 180 -32.76 -11.09 -11.55
C ALA A 180 -32.74 -10.16 -12.78
N SER A 181 -31.75 -9.29 -12.90
CA SER A 181 -31.36 -8.69 -14.17
C SER A 181 -29.84 -8.63 -14.26
N GLU A 182 -29.31 -9.31 -15.28
CA GLU A 182 -27.98 -9.11 -15.82
C GLU A 182 -27.85 -7.66 -16.25
N GLU A 183 -26.85 -6.93 -15.71
CA GLU A 183 -26.42 -5.67 -16.30
C GLU A 183 -24.94 -5.74 -16.69
N LYS A 184 -24.74 -5.38 -17.96
CA LYS A 184 -23.48 -5.29 -18.68
C LYS A 184 -22.54 -4.27 -18.02
N ASP A 185 -21.28 -4.66 -17.99
CA ASP A 185 -20.11 -3.84 -17.74
C ASP A 185 -20.08 -2.62 -18.70
N SER A 186 -20.39 -1.45 -18.17
CA SER A 186 -20.17 -0.16 -18.82
C SER A 186 -19.60 0.84 -17.83
N GLY A 187 -18.27 0.93 -17.79
CA GLY A 187 -17.51 2.17 -17.57
C GLY A 187 -17.94 3.07 -16.40
N ARG A 188 -18.09 2.51 -15.18
CA ARG A 188 -18.19 3.35 -13.98
C ARG A 188 -16.77 3.75 -13.50
N PRO A 189 -16.53 5.03 -13.17
CA PRO A 189 -15.31 5.39 -12.43
C PRO A 189 -15.29 4.65 -11.09
N PRO A 190 -14.12 4.23 -10.59
CA PRO A 190 -13.99 3.54 -9.31
C PRO A 190 -14.58 4.41 -8.19
N THR A 191 -15.69 3.97 -7.60
CA THR A 191 -16.44 4.74 -6.60
C THR A 191 -16.00 4.43 -5.15
N SER A 192 -15.08 3.48 -4.97
CA SER A 192 -14.62 3.00 -3.66
C SER A 192 -13.12 2.68 -3.64
N MET A 193 -12.50 2.74 -2.45
CA MET A 193 -11.09 2.37 -2.23
C MET A 193 -10.79 0.90 -2.50
N SER A 194 -11.82 0.07 -2.51
CA SER A 194 -11.80 -1.32 -2.98
C SER A 194 -11.51 -1.47 -4.48
N ASP A 195 -11.66 -0.41 -5.28
CA ASP A 195 -11.61 -0.50 -6.74
C ASP A 195 -10.19 -0.16 -7.28
N LEU A 196 -9.36 0.52 -6.47
CA LEU A 196 -7.92 0.71 -6.75
C LEU A 196 -7.09 -0.53 -6.40
N TYR A 197 -7.64 -1.40 -5.53
CA TYR A 197 -6.99 -2.59 -5.03
C TYR A 197 -8.01 -3.68 -4.70
N SER A 198 -7.98 -4.79 -5.45
CA SER A 198 -8.92 -5.88 -5.27
C SER A 198 -8.20 -7.23 -5.14
N VAL A 199 -8.68 -8.06 -4.21
CA VAL A 199 -8.32 -9.48 -4.16
C VAL A 199 -9.25 -10.20 -5.13
N ILE A 200 -8.69 -10.68 -6.25
CA ILE A 200 -9.45 -11.32 -7.33
C ILE A 200 -9.70 -12.80 -7.00
N SER A 201 -8.77 -13.45 -6.29
CA SER A 201 -8.87 -14.86 -5.89
C SER A 201 -7.91 -15.16 -4.74
N ASP A 202 -8.40 -15.86 -3.71
CA ASP A 202 -7.60 -16.41 -2.59
C ASP A 202 -7.81 -17.93 -2.51
N GLY A 203 -6.77 -18.71 -2.81
CA GLY A 203 -6.77 -20.16 -2.75
C GLY A 203 -5.45 -20.69 -2.16
N LYS A 204 -5.46 -21.92 -1.63
CA LYS A 204 -4.35 -22.53 -0.87
C LYS A 204 -2.95 -22.42 -1.51
N ASP A 205 -2.87 -22.37 -2.84
CA ASP A 205 -1.61 -22.34 -3.59
C ASP A 205 -1.46 -21.13 -4.54
N LYS A 206 -2.43 -20.21 -4.54
CA LYS A 206 -2.48 -19.07 -5.47
C LYS A 206 -3.25 -17.90 -4.88
N PHE A 207 -2.56 -16.77 -4.75
CA PHE A 207 -3.11 -15.47 -4.42
C PHE A 207 -3.08 -14.57 -5.65
N VAL A 208 -4.16 -13.85 -5.91
CA VAL A 208 -4.24 -12.87 -7.00
C VAL A 208 -4.74 -11.55 -6.44
N GLY A 209 -3.88 -10.54 -6.46
CA GLY A 209 -4.22 -9.15 -6.16
C GLY A 209 -4.16 -8.28 -7.40
N GLN A 210 -4.73 -7.09 -7.32
CA GLN A 210 -4.61 -6.05 -8.33
C GLN A 210 -4.24 -4.72 -7.67
N ILE A 211 -3.33 -3.98 -8.29
CA ILE A 211 -2.93 -2.62 -7.93
C ILE A 211 -3.15 -1.74 -9.15
N ARG A 212 -4.11 -0.82 -9.12
CA ARG A 212 -4.51 -0.03 -10.30
C ARG A 212 -4.80 -0.96 -11.50
N THR A 213 -4.06 -0.83 -12.60
CA THR A 213 -4.18 -1.71 -13.79
C THR A 213 -3.34 -2.99 -13.70
N MET A 214 -2.48 -3.12 -12.68
CA MET A 214 -1.48 -4.17 -12.57
C MET A 214 -1.97 -5.36 -11.78
N LYS A 215 -1.92 -6.55 -12.38
CA LYS A 215 -2.31 -7.80 -11.73
C LYS A 215 -1.09 -8.44 -11.08
N ILE A 216 -1.18 -8.74 -9.79
CA ILE A 216 -0.14 -9.45 -9.05
C ILE A 216 -0.63 -10.86 -8.75
N THR A 217 0.14 -11.88 -9.12
CA THR A 217 -0.21 -13.28 -8.84
C THR A 217 0.92 -13.96 -8.10
N VAL A 218 0.67 -14.35 -6.86
CA VAL A 218 1.61 -15.12 -6.06
C VAL A 218 1.15 -16.57 -6.12
N LYS A 219 1.99 -17.49 -6.62
CA LYS A 219 1.64 -18.91 -6.72
C LYS A 219 2.80 -19.82 -6.35
N LYS A 220 2.49 -20.99 -5.83
CA LYS A 220 3.46 -22.07 -5.65
C LYS A 220 3.68 -22.76 -7.00
N GLY A 221 4.93 -22.91 -7.43
CA GLY A 221 5.23 -23.51 -8.74
C GLY A 221 6.74 -23.54 -9.07
N ASP A 222 7.04 -24.11 -10.24
CA ASP A 222 8.38 -24.17 -10.82
C ASP A 222 8.51 -23.08 -11.90
N ILE A 223 9.47 -22.17 -11.72
CA ILE A 223 9.67 -21.03 -12.61
C ILE A 223 10.00 -21.44 -14.06
N THR A 224 10.55 -22.64 -14.25
CA THR A 224 10.87 -23.16 -15.59
C THR A 224 9.62 -23.54 -16.40
N LYS A 225 8.46 -23.63 -15.74
CA LYS A 225 7.16 -23.96 -16.35
C LYS A 225 6.29 -22.74 -16.58
N GLU A 226 6.80 -21.55 -16.31
CA GLU A 226 6.04 -20.31 -16.42
C GLU A 226 5.87 -19.84 -17.87
N ASP A 227 4.67 -19.31 -18.16
CA ASP A 227 4.23 -18.87 -19.48
C ASP A 227 4.28 -17.34 -19.66
N THR A 228 4.91 -16.63 -18.73
CA THR A 228 5.08 -15.17 -18.83
C THR A 228 6.02 -14.81 -19.96
N ASP A 229 5.87 -13.59 -20.48
CA ASP A 229 6.76 -13.03 -21.50
C ASP A 229 8.23 -13.10 -21.06
N VAL A 230 8.50 -12.72 -19.81
CA VAL A 230 9.83 -12.75 -19.21
C VAL A 230 9.84 -13.59 -17.95
N ILE A 231 10.91 -14.36 -17.73
CA ILE A 231 11.27 -14.86 -16.40
C ILE A 231 12.55 -14.20 -15.91
N MET A 232 12.66 -13.99 -14.61
CA MET A 232 13.85 -13.46 -13.97
C MET A 232 14.71 -14.59 -13.41
N ASN A 233 16.02 -14.41 -13.50
CA ASN A 233 17.02 -15.32 -12.96
C ASN A 233 18.02 -14.54 -12.11
N SER A 234 18.34 -15.04 -10.92
CA SER A 234 19.40 -14.47 -10.08
C SER A 234 20.69 -15.24 -10.31
N THR A 235 21.77 -14.51 -10.51
CA THR A 235 23.10 -15.07 -10.71
C THR A 235 24.17 -14.12 -10.16
N ASP A 236 25.44 -14.51 -10.20
CA ASP A 236 26.55 -13.62 -9.86
C ASP A 236 27.12 -12.92 -11.10
N SER A 237 28.09 -12.03 -10.91
CA SER A 237 28.74 -11.28 -11.99
C SER A 237 29.39 -12.16 -13.07
N GLY A 238 29.65 -13.44 -12.77
CA GLY A 238 30.23 -14.43 -13.66
C GLY A 238 29.25 -15.52 -14.11
N PHE A 239 27.95 -15.31 -13.91
CA PHE A 239 26.86 -16.26 -14.18
C PHE A 239 27.04 -17.66 -13.52
N ASN A 240 27.71 -17.75 -12.37
CA ASN A 240 28.27 -19.01 -11.87
C ASN A 240 27.55 -19.64 -10.68
N LYS A 241 26.42 -19.12 -10.19
CA LYS A 241 25.79 -19.68 -8.98
C LYS A 241 24.27 -19.59 -8.94
N GLY A 242 23.65 -20.73 -8.64
CA GLY A 242 22.30 -20.79 -8.07
C GLY A 242 21.48 -21.96 -8.59
N LYS A 243 20.77 -22.65 -7.70
CA LYS A 243 19.82 -23.74 -8.05
C LYS A 243 18.77 -23.29 -9.09
N VAL A 244 18.42 -22.00 -9.07
CA VAL A 244 17.50 -21.39 -10.04
C VAL A 244 18.14 -21.25 -11.41
N PHE A 245 19.39 -20.78 -11.50
CA PHE A 245 20.14 -20.68 -12.75
C PHE A 245 20.32 -22.06 -13.39
N GLU A 246 20.72 -23.06 -12.60
CA GLU A 246 20.86 -24.44 -13.06
C GLU A 246 19.54 -25.01 -13.56
N ALA A 247 18.43 -24.81 -12.84
CA ALA A 247 17.11 -25.26 -13.28
C ALA A 247 16.70 -24.61 -14.61
N ILE A 248 16.95 -23.32 -14.77
CA ILE A 248 16.66 -22.56 -16.00
C ILE A 248 17.50 -23.06 -17.18
N VAL A 249 18.80 -23.28 -17.01
CA VAL A 249 19.67 -23.80 -18.08
C VAL A 249 19.31 -25.25 -18.43
N ASN A 250 19.03 -26.10 -17.43
CA ASN A 250 18.62 -27.48 -17.67
C ASN A 250 17.29 -27.57 -18.44
N ALA A 251 16.34 -26.68 -18.14
CA ALA A 251 15.04 -26.68 -18.81
C ALA A 251 15.05 -25.94 -20.16
N GLY A 252 15.78 -24.84 -20.28
CA GLY A 252 15.85 -24.02 -21.49
C GLY A 252 16.94 -24.42 -22.48
N GLY A 253 17.91 -25.22 -22.06
CA GLY A 253 19.00 -25.73 -22.90
C GLY A 253 20.25 -24.84 -22.94
N SER A 254 21.33 -25.39 -23.49
CA SER A 254 22.68 -24.80 -23.49
C SER A 254 22.82 -23.49 -24.27
N VAL A 255 21.80 -23.08 -25.03
CA VAL A 255 21.79 -21.78 -25.74
C VAL A 255 21.83 -20.61 -24.75
N ILE A 256 21.16 -20.76 -23.59
CA ILE A 256 21.12 -19.73 -22.54
C ILE A 256 22.53 -19.53 -21.97
N GLU A 257 23.23 -20.62 -21.68
CA GLU A 257 24.59 -20.58 -21.13
C GLU A 257 25.58 -19.95 -22.12
N LYS A 258 25.48 -20.30 -23.41
CA LYS A 258 26.31 -19.68 -24.47
C LYS A 258 26.08 -18.18 -24.59
N GLU A 259 24.83 -17.72 -24.51
CA GLU A 259 24.53 -16.29 -24.51
C GLU A 259 25.08 -15.59 -23.26
N CYS A 260 24.98 -16.22 -22.08
CA CYS A 260 25.60 -15.71 -20.86
C CYS A 260 27.12 -15.62 -20.99
N ASP A 261 27.77 -16.63 -21.57
CA ASP A 261 29.22 -16.64 -21.78
C ASP A 261 29.66 -15.56 -22.77
N ASN A 262 28.89 -15.31 -23.83
CA ASN A 262 29.14 -14.18 -24.73
C ASN A 262 29.08 -12.84 -23.98
N VAL A 263 28.12 -12.67 -23.06
CA VAL A 263 28.07 -11.46 -22.20
C VAL A 263 29.32 -11.37 -21.33
N LYS A 264 29.81 -12.48 -20.75
CA LYS A 264 31.06 -12.51 -19.96
C LYS A 264 32.28 -12.06 -20.77
N THR A 265 32.32 -12.33 -22.08
CA THR A 265 33.45 -11.88 -22.92
C THR A 265 33.54 -10.35 -23.04
N ILE A 266 32.42 -9.65 -22.87
CA ILE A 266 32.35 -8.18 -22.89
C ILE A 266 32.76 -7.61 -21.52
N GLY A 267 32.43 -8.32 -20.44
CA GLY A 267 32.81 -7.96 -19.07
C GLY A 267 31.93 -8.63 -18.02
N PRO A 268 32.23 -8.45 -16.72
CA PRO A 268 31.38 -8.97 -15.65
C PRO A 268 29.99 -8.31 -15.70
N LEU A 269 28.95 -9.11 -15.43
CA LEU A 269 27.58 -8.60 -15.35
C LEU A 269 27.49 -7.57 -14.21
N GLN A 270 27.17 -6.33 -14.56
CA GLN A 270 27.06 -5.23 -13.60
C GLN A 270 25.68 -5.25 -12.91
N ASP A 271 24.62 -5.03 -13.68
CA ASP A 271 23.25 -4.94 -13.20
C ASP A 271 22.42 -6.13 -13.70
N CYS A 272 21.85 -6.02 -14.90
CA CYS A 272 21.03 -7.06 -15.50
C CYS A 272 21.24 -7.13 -17.02
N VAL A 273 20.97 -8.30 -17.59
CA VAL A 273 21.03 -8.53 -19.03
C VAL A 273 19.89 -9.44 -19.47
N MET A 274 19.42 -9.28 -20.71
CA MET A 274 18.36 -10.10 -21.26
C MET A 274 18.90 -11.08 -22.33
N THR A 275 18.53 -12.35 -22.22
CA THR A 275 18.91 -13.43 -23.15
C THR A 275 17.67 -14.09 -23.75
N THR A 276 17.86 -14.97 -24.73
CA THR A 276 16.79 -15.86 -25.21
C THR A 276 16.38 -16.87 -24.15
N ALA A 277 15.15 -17.37 -24.27
CA ALA A 277 14.59 -18.34 -23.33
C ALA A 277 14.88 -19.81 -23.68
N GLY A 278 15.55 -20.06 -24.82
CA GLY A 278 15.74 -21.41 -25.35
C GLY A 278 14.44 -22.19 -25.46
N ASN A 279 14.35 -23.34 -24.80
CA ASN A 279 13.20 -24.24 -24.78
C ASN A 279 12.13 -23.90 -23.72
N LEU A 280 12.27 -22.82 -22.96
CA LEU A 280 11.29 -22.43 -21.95
C LEU A 280 10.04 -21.83 -22.62
N CYS A 281 8.91 -21.85 -21.88
CA CYS A 281 7.64 -21.30 -22.38
C CYS A 281 7.63 -19.76 -22.44
N CYS A 282 8.50 -19.09 -21.69
CA CYS A 282 8.68 -17.64 -21.75
C CYS A 282 9.44 -17.22 -23.01
N LYS A 283 9.37 -15.95 -23.39
CA LYS A 283 10.08 -15.45 -24.59
C LYS A 283 11.51 -15.00 -24.29
N LYS A 284 11.76 -14.47 -23.09
CA LYS A 284 13.05 -13.92 -22.68
C LYS A 284 13.37 -14.23 -21.21
N ILE A 285 14.66 -14.20 -20.88
CA ILE A 285 15.16 -14.33 -19.50
C ILE A 285 15.92 -13.05 -19.16
N ILE A 286 15.62 -12.44 -18.02
CA ILE A 286 16.47 -11.40 -17.43
C ILE A 286 17.35 -12.02 -16.36
N HIS A 287 18.66 -11.96 -16.56
CA HIS A 287 19.66 -12.35 -15.59
C HIS A 287 20.07 -11.12 -14.77
N ILE A 288 19.87 -11.17 -13.46
CA ILE A 288 20.25 -10.11 -12.54
C ILE A 288 21.49 -10.51 -11.74
N ASN A 289 22.42 -9.57 -11.56
CA ASN A 289 23.58 -9.75 -10.70
C ASN A 289 23.18 -9.56 -9.23
N ALA A 290 22.96 -10.67 -8.56
CA ALA A 290 22.51 -10.78 -7.18
C ALA A 290 23.62 -10.62 -6.12
N THR A 291 24.84 -10.22 -6.48
CA THR A 291 25.94 -10.07 -5.52
C THR A 291 25.96 -8.72 -4.79
N GLY A 292 25.22 -7.73 -5.30
CA GLY A 292 25.17 -6.37 -4.73
C GLY A 292 24.21 -6.22 -3.55
N THR A 293 24.27 -5.05 -2.90
CA THR A 293 23.34 -4.66 -1.82
C THR A 293 22.17 -3.81 -2.31
N ASP A 294 22.28 -3.18 -3.50
CA ASP A 294 21.24 -2.35 -4.11
C ASP A 294 20.28 -3.17 -4.98
N TRP A 295 19.43 -3.95 -4.33
CA TRP A 295 18.45 -4.79 -5.00
C TRP A 295 17.23 -4.01 -5.50
N GLU A 296 16.92 -2.88 -4.86
CA GLU A 296 15.81 -2.02 -5.28
C GLU A 296 16.12 -1.35 -6.62
N GLY A 297 17.30 -0.72 -6.74
CA GLY A 297 17.77 -0.17 -8.01
C GLY A 297 17.91 -1.24 -9.09
N LEU A 298 18.38 -2.43 -8.72
CA LEU A 298 18.51 -3.56 -9.64
C LEU A 298 17.15 -4.08 -10.14
N LEU A 299 16.17 -4.23 -9.24
CA LEU A 299 14.82 -4.65 -9.59
C LEU A 299 14.15 -3.61 -10.49
N LEU A 300 14.26 -2.31 -10.16
CA LEU A 300 13.75 -1.21 -10.99
C LEU A 300 14.35 -1.21 -12.39
N LYS A 301 15.68 -1.40 -12.52
CA LYS A 301 16.35 -1.52 -13.82
C LYS A 301 15.82 -2.71 -14.63
N ALA A 302 15.62 -3.86 -13.98
CA ALA A 302 15.07 -5.04 -14.63
C ALA A 302 13.63 -4.82 -15.11
N LEU A 303 12.80 -4.15 -14.32
CA LEU A 303 11.41 -3.85 -14.68
C LEU A 303 11.32 -2.85 -15.82
N LYS A 304 12.16 -1.83 -15.80
CA LYS A 304 12.30 -0.90 -16.90
C LYS A 304 12.73 -1.61 -18.18
N LEU A 305 13.67 -2.56 -18.10
CA LEU A 305 14.10 -3.35 -19.24
C LEU A 305 12.96 -4.20 -19.83
N VAL A 306 12.06 -4.74 -18.98
CA VAL A 306 10.85 -5.45 -19.44
C VAL A 306 9.92 -4.48 -20.19
N ASP A 307 9.66 -3.31 -19.62
CA ASP A 307 8.76 -2.30 -20.20
C ASP A 307 9.30 -1.76 -21.54
N ASP A 308 10.58 -1.37 -21.58
CA ASP A 308 11.27 -0.89 -22.78
C ASP A 308 11.30 -1.96 -23.90
N SER A 309 11.24 -3.25 -23.54
CA SER A 309 11.17 -4.36 -24.48
C SER A 309 9.76 -4.68 -24.99
N GLY A 310 8.74 -3.95 -24.52
CA GLY A 310 7.33 -4.13 -24.91
C GLY A 310 6.66 -5.37 -24.34
N MET A 311 7.25 -5.98 -23.30
CA MET A 311 6.79 -7.23 -22.69
C MET A 311 5.78 -6.95 -21.58
N ARG A 312 4.76 -7.81 -21.42
CA ARG A 312 3.57 -7.49 -20.61
C ARG A 312 3.44 -8.33 -19.34
N SER A 313 4.34 -9.28 -19.14
CA SER A 313 4.30 -10.19 -17.99
C SER A 313 5.68 -10.66 -17.55
N LEU A 314 5.91 -10.66 -16.23
CA LEU A 314 7.17 -11.03 -15.63
C LEU A 314 6.96 -12.02 -14.47
N SER A 315 7.71 -13.11 -14.48
CA SER A 315 7.82 -14.05 -13.36
C SER A 315 9.15 -13.90 -12.63
N ILE A 316 9.09 -13.72 -11.31
CA ILE A 316 10.24 -13.46 -10.45
C ILE A 316 10.35 -14.58 -9.40
N PRO A 317 11.44 -15.37 -9.37
CA PRO A 317 11.63 -16.40 -8.36
C PRO A 317 11.83 -15.76 -6.98
N ALA A 318 11.87 -16.53 -5.90
CA ALA A 318 12.19 -16.00 -4.58
C ALA A 318 13.70 -15.74 -4.50
N LEU A 319 14.11 -14.62 -5.07
CA LEU A 319 15.48 -14.14 -5.10
C LEU A 319 16.03 -14.07 -3.67
N GLY A 320 17.28 -14.50 -3.46
CA GLY A 320 17.97 -14.42 -2.15
C GLY A 320 17.56 -15.47 -1.10
N THR A 321 16.71 -16.45 -1.43
CA THR A 321 16.27 -17.45 -0.42
C THR A 321 17.22 -18.62 -0.18
N ALA A 322 18.23 -18.82 -1.04
CA ALA A 322 19.11 -19.99 -0.96
C ALA A 322 20.46 -19.72 -0.28
N LEU A 323 20.98 -18.49 -0.30
CA LEU A 323 22.23 -18.03 0.31
C LEU A 323 22.15 -16.49 0.31
N PHE A 324 22.46 -15.83 1.44
CA PHE A 324 22.35 -14.37 1.70
C PHE A 324 20.98 -13.85 2.16
N THR A 325 20.86 -13.62 3.47
CA THR A 325 19.84 -12.75 4.08
C THR A 325 20.25 -11.28 3.94
N PRO A 326 19.51 -10.42 3.23
CA PRO A 326 19.86 -9.01 3.16
C PRO A 326 19.31 -8.20 4.34
N LYS A 327 20.14 -7.27 4.83
CA LYS A 327 19.98 -6.46 6.06
C LYS A 327 19.22 -5.12 5.87
N TRP A 328 18.56 -4.86 4.74
CA TRP A 328 18.23 -3.49 4.30
C TRP A 328 16.74 -3.18 4.06
N LEU A 329 15.79 -3.74 4.83
CA LEU A 329 14.36 -3.35 4.71
C LEU A 329 14.04 -1.87 5.09
N TRP A 330 15.03 -0.98 5.18
CA TRP A 330 14.92 0.38 5.71
C TRP A 330 15.82 1.36 4.93
N GLY A 331 15.19 2.17 4.09
CA GLY A 331 15.54 3.58 3.85
C GLY A 331 16.46 3.90 2.67
N SER A 332 15.89 4.50 1.62
CA SER A 332 16.40 5.67 0.89
C SER A 332 15.32 6.18 -0.08
N GLU A 333 15.10 7.50 -0.11
CA GLU A 333 14.16 8.19 -1.01
C GLU A 333 14.45 7.93 -2.50
N ILE A 334 13.40 7.73 -3.30
CA ILE A 334 13.48 7.71 -4.77
C ILE A 334 12.72 8.90 -5.37
N LYS A 335 13.46 9.69 -6.15
CA LYS A 335 12.95 10.72 -7.06
C LYS A 335 12.55 10.08 -8.40
N ASP A 336 11.38 10.48 -8.88
CA ASP A 336 10.84 10.44 -10.24
C ASP A 336 11.03 9.18 -11.11
N SER A 337 9.91 8.50 -11.43
CA SER A 337 9.43 8.37 -12.83
C SER A 337 8.12 7.58 -12.91
N LYS A 338 7.21 8.05 -13.76
CA LYS A 338 5.91 7.40 -14.09
C LYS A 338 6.11 6.10 -14.88
N PRO A 339 5.41 5.00 -14.56
CA PRO A 339 5.16 3.93 -15.51
C PRO A 339 3.82 4.12 -16.24
N SER A 340 3.86 3.90 -17.55
CA SER A 340 2.71 3.78 -18.45
C SER A 340 2.56 2.31 -18.85
N SER A 341 1.36 1.77 -18.71
CA SER A 341 0.91 0.43 -19.15
C SER A 341 1.26 -0.80 -18.29
N THR A 342 0.39 -1.81 -18.39
CA THR A 342 0.13 -2.87 -17.42
C THR A 342 1.29 -3.86 -17.22
N LEU A 343 1.99 -3.78 -16.08
CA LEU A 343 2.91 -4.82 -15.62
C LEU A 343 2.19 -5.88 -14.76
N THR A 344 2.45 -7.16 -15.01
CA THR A 344 2.01 -8.27 -14.14
C THR A 344 3.20 -8.80 -13.34
N TYR A 345 3.16 -8.71 -12.00
CA TYR A 345 4.19 -9.28 -11.13
C TYR A 345 3.77 -10.66 -10.62
N ARG A 346 4.62 -11.68 -10.82
CA ARG A 346 4.45 -12.99 -10.18
C ARG A 346 5.64 -13.32 -9.29
N ILE A 347 5.41 -13.45 -7.99
CA ILE A 347 6.45 -13.76 -6.99
C ILE A 347 6.32 -15.24 -6.63
N TYR A 348 7.38 -16.03 -6.84
CA TYR A 348 7.42 -17.45 -6.48
C TYR A 348 8.25 -17.64 -5.24
N ALA A 349 7.88 -18.50 -4.30
CA ALA A 349 8.80 -19.00 -3.29
C ALA A 349 8.59 -20.49 -3.06
N MET A 350 9.66 -21.20 -2.70
CA MET A 350 9.59 -22.63 -2.40
C MET A 350 8.85 -22.91 -1.07
N GLU A 351 8.83 -21.94 -0.16
CA GLU A 351 8.18 -22.06 1.14
C GLU A 351 7.08 -21.02 1.32
N TYR A 352 5.91 -21.47 1.78
CA TYR A 352 4.72 -20.65 1.97
C TYR A 352 4.93 -19.48 2.94
N HIS A 353 5.84 -19.62 3.91
CA HIS A 353 6.12 -18.53 4.87
C HIS A 353 6.84 -17.34 4.22
N VAL A 354 7.61 -17.56 3.14
CA VAL A 354 8.30 -16.48 2.39
C VAL A 354 7.27 -15.73 1.56
N ILE A 355 6.36 -16.47 0.92
CA ILE A 355 5.16 -15.93 0.26
C ILE A 355 4.35 -15.11 1.25
N LYS A 356 4.12 -15.61 2.46
CA LYS A 356 3.36 -14.92 3.50
C LYS A 356 4.04 -13.63 3.97
N LYS A 357 5.36 -13.60 4.16
CA LYS A 357 6.11 -12.38 4.50
C LYS A 357 6.07 -11.33 3.38
N VAL A 358 6.17 -11.75 2.13
CA VAL A 358 6.03 -10.84 0.98
C VAL A 358 4.61 -10.30 0.90
N ILE A 359 3.59 -11.14 1.12
CA ILE A 359 2.18 -10.71 1.20
C ILE A 359 1.96 -9.76 2.38
N GLU A 360 2.54 -10.03 3.55
CA GLU A 360 2.47 -9.17 4.73
C GLU A 360 3.14 -7.82 4.51
N GLU A 361 4.29 -7.76 3.82
CA GLU A 361 4.98 -6.51 3.51
C GLU A 361 4.30 -5.73 2.38
N LEU A 362 3.78 -6.41 1.35
CA LEU A 362 2.88 -5.79 0.37
C LEU A 362 1.63 -5.24 1.05
N ASN A 363 1.05 -5.97 2.01
CA ASN A 363 -0.07 -5.52 2.84
C ASN A 363 0.32 -4.38 3.79
N ARG A 364 1.59 -4.29 4.22
CA ARG A 364 2.11 -3.19 5.05
C ARG A 364 2.26 -1.92 4.24
N LEU A 365 2.88 -2.00 3.05
CA LEU A 365 2.95 -0.90 2.07
C LEU A 365 1.52 -0.46 1.67
N TYR A 366 0.62 -1.42 1.46
CA TYR A 366 -0.80 -1.24 1.17
C TYR A 366 -1.58 -0.51 2.29
N ASN A 367 -1.19 -0.65 3.56
CA ASN A 367 -1.95 -0.09 4.70
C ASN A 367 -1.31 1.14 5.38
N ASN A 368 -0.02 1.43 5.20
CA ASN A 368 0.70 2.41 6.05
C ASN A 368 1.17 3.71 5.37
N GLU A 369 0.97 3.93 4.07
CA GLU A 369 1.48 5.15 3.40
C GLU A 369 0.41 6.05 2.78
N THR A 370 -0.87 5.75 2.99
CA THR A 370 -1.95 6.62 2.51
C THR A 370 -2.23 7.74 3.51
N THR A 371 -1.99 8.98 3.11
CA THR A 371 -2.36 10.19 3.84
C THR A 371 -3.64 10.80 3.26
N ARG A 372 -4.20 11.75 4.00
CA ARG A 372 -5.39 12.51 3.61
C ARG A 372 -5.09 14.01 3.69
N HIS A 373 -5.48 14.74 2.67
CA HIS A 373 -5.48 16.21 2.66
C HIS A 373 -6.89 16.74 2.40
N VAL A 374 -7.24 17.85 3.04
CA VAL A 374 -8.56 18.46 2.94
C VAL A 374 -8.39 19.94 2.63
N PHE A 375 -8.99 20.38 1.53
CA PHE A 375 -9.13 21.78 1.15
C PHE A 375 -10.44 22.31 1.74
N ASP A 376 -10.37 22.91 2.92
CA ASP A 376 -11.54 23.43 3.65
C ASP A 376 -11.36 24.85 4.20
N SER A 377 -10.33 25.58 3.78
CA SER A 377 -10.19 27.00 4.12
C SER A 377 -11.36 27.83 3.56
N GLU A 378 -11.55 29.05 4.06
CA GLU A 378 -12.62 29.93 3.58
C GLU A 378 -12.48 30.23 2.07
N ASP A 379 -11.25 30.40 1.60
CA ASP A 379 -10.95 30.66 0.19
C ASP A 379 -11.17 29.40 -0.67
N ASP A 380 -10.81 28.22 -0.18
CA ASP A 380 -11.11 26.95 -0.85
C ASP A 380 -12.63 26.76 -0.99
N GLN A 381 -13.39 27.06 0.06
CA GLN A 381 -14.85 26.96 0.07
C GLN A 381 -15.50 27.91 -0.95
N LYS A 382 -14.98 29.14 -1.08
CA LYS A 382 -15.40 30.12 -2.10
C LYS A 382 -15.05 29.62 -3.49
N ALA A 383 -13.83 29.14 -3.71
CA ALA A 383 -13.39 28.58 -4.98
C ALA A 383 -14.25 27.38 -5.39
N VAL A 384 -14.50 26.41 -4.50
CA VAL A 384 -15.35 25.24 -4.76
C VAL A 384 -16.78 25.66 -5.17
N THR A 385 -17.30 26.75 -4.60
CA THR A 385 -18.61 27.31 -4.98
C THR A 385 -18.62 27.83 -6.42
N LYS A 386 -17.50 28.38 -6.90
CA LYS A 386 -17.36 29.04 -8.20
C LYS A 386 -16.81 28.13 -9.30
N MET A 387 -16.48 26.87 -8.99
CA MET A 387 -15.98 25.91 -9.97
C MET A 387 -17.01 25.58 -11.07
N LYS A 388 -16.66 25.95 -12.31
CA LYS A 388 -17.28 25.45 -13.56
C LYS A 388 -17.00 23.95 -13.79
N ASN A 389 -17.75 23.34 -14.71
CA ASN A 389 -17.62 21.92 -15.05
C ASN A 389 -16.21 21.55 -15.57
N GLU A 390 -15.56 22.45 -16.30
CA GLU A 390 -14.20 22.25 -16.83
C GLU A 390 -13.18 21.98 -15.72
N HIS A 391 -13.23 22.77 -14.65
CA HIS A 391 -12.37 22.59 -13.47
C HIS A 391 -12.61 21.23 -12.79
N ARG A 392 -13.87 20.78 -12.74
CA ARG A 392 -14.24 19.49 -12.14
C ARG A 392 -13.71 18.31 -12.96
N ILE A 393 -13.77 18.43 -14.28
CA ILE A 393 -13.19 17.44 -15.21
C ILE A 393 -11.66 17.42 -15.06
N GLU A 394 -11.02 18.58 -14.99
CA GLU A 394 -9.57 18.71 -14.78
C GLU A 394 -9.13 18.02 -13.47
N ILE A 395 -9.84 18.27 -12.36
CA ILE A 395 -9.60 17.59 -11.08
C ILE A 395 -9.83 16.08 -11.20
N GLY A 396 -10.87 15.63 -11.90
CA GLY A 396 -11.10 14.20 -12.17
C GLY A 396 -9.96 13.53 -12.94
N HIS A 397 -9.30 14.24 -13.86
CA HIS A 397 -8.12 13.73 -14.55
C HIS A 397 -6.91 13.57 -13.60
N LEU A 398 -6.79 14.41 -12.56
CA LEU A 398 -5.73 14.27 -11.54
C LEU A 398 -5.90 12.97 -10.75
N GLU A 399 -7.13 12.55 -10.47
CA GLU A 399 -7.44 11.29 -9.77
C GLU A 399 -6.80 10.10 -10.48
N SER A 400 -7.01 9.99 -11.79
CA SER A 400 -6.42 8.93 -12.62
C SER A 400 -4.90 9.12 -12.85
N LYS A 401 -4.44 10.36 -13.00
CA LYS A 401 -3.04 10.70 -13.28
C LYS A 401 -2.10 10.36 -12.13
N PHE A 402 -2.52 10.63 -10.90
CA PHE A 402 -1.74 10.39 -9.69
C PHE A 402 -2.18 9.13 -8.94
N GLY A 403 -3.27 8.49 -9.38
CA GLY A 403 -3.84 7.29 -8.74
C GLY A 403 -4.13 7.51 -7.26
N VAL A 404 -4.67 8.69 -6.96
CA VAL A 404 -5.23 9.11 -5.67
C VAL A 404 -6.74 9.02 -5.77
N ARG A 405 -7.45 9.24 -4.66
CA ARG A 405 -8.89 9.45 -4.61
C ARG A 405 -9.18 10.93 -4.42
N ILE A 406 -10.12 11.47 -5.17
CA ILE A 406 -10.54 12.86 -4.99
C ILE A 406 -12.06 12.91 -4.81
N VAL A 407 -12.51 13.49 -3.69
CA VAL A 407 -13.93 13.70 -3.40
C VAL A 407 -14.20 15.19 -3.32
N ILE A 408 -14.94 15.71 -4.29
CA ILE A 408 -15.46 17.09 -4.25
C ILE A 408 -16.81 17.05 -3.53
N GLN A 409 -16.89 17.72 -2.38
CA GLN A 409 -18.14 17.94 -1.66
C GLN A 409 -18.56 19.38 -1.90
N ASP A 410 -19.70 19.59 -2.56
CA ASP A 410 -20.23 20.92 -2.90
C ASP A 410 -21.64 21.17 -2.33
N GLY A 411 -21.97 20.47 -1.25
CA GLY A 411 -23.28 20.56 -0.60
C GLY A 411 -23.55 21.92 0.05
N HIS A 412 -24.82 22.19 0.35
CA HIS A 412 -25.27 23.47 0.94
C HIS A 412 -24.61 23.86 2.26
N ARG A 413 -24.05 22.90 3.03
CA ARG A 413 -23.48 23.15 4.36
C ARG A 413 -21.96 23.01 4.44
N ILE A 414 -21.35 22.21 3.57
CA ILE A 414 -19.92 21.92 3.61
C ILE A 414 -19.44 21.86 2.15
N LYS A 415 -18.49 22.73 1.83
CA LYS A 415 -17.80 22.74 0.55
C LYS A 415 -16.34 22.42 0.80
N ARG A 416 -15.80 21.39 0.16
CA ARG A 416 -14.39 21.02 0.32
C ARG A 416 -13.98 20.01 -0.73
N ILE A 417 -12.68 19.90 -0.93
CA ILE A 417 -12.08 18.81 -1.69
C ILE A 417 -11.29 17.94 -0.73
N ILE A 418 -11.54 16.64 -0.77
CA ILE A 418 -10.80 15.65 0.01
C ILE A 418 -9.94 14.84 -0.94
N VAL A 419 -8.65 14.74 -0.65
CA VAL A 419 -7.69 13.94 -1.42
C VAL A 419 -7.12 12.86 -0.51
N GLU A 420 -7.20 11.60 -0.94
CA GLU A 420 -6.68 10.44 -0.20
C GLU A 420 -5.76 9.63 -1.11
N GLY A 421 -4.56 9.27 -0.65
CA GLY A 421 -3.61 8.53 -1.47
C GLY A 421 -2.23 8.45 -0.84
N TYR A 422 -1.28 7.81 -1.53
CA TYR A 422 0.10 7.69 -1.05
C TYR A 422 0.75 9.05 -0.85
N THR A 423 1.54 9.21 0.21
CA THR A 423 2.09 10.51 0.62
C THR A 423 2.82 11.26 -0.51
N GLN A 424 3.63 10.56 -1.32
CA GLN A 424 4.37 11.17 -2.43
C GLN A 424 3.46 11.61 -3.58
N ASP A 425 2.50 10.78 -3.99
CA ASP A 425 1.50 11.08 -5.03
C ASP A 425 0.53 12.18 -4.57
N LEU A 426 0.20 12.19 -3.28
CA LEU A 426 -0.71 13.15 -2.66
C LEU A 426 -0.12 14.55 -2.65
N VAL A 427 1.17 14.72 -2.32
CA VAL A 427 1.83 16.04 -2.34
C VAL A 427 1.79 16.67 -3.74
N GLN A 428 2.09 15.87 -4.78
CA GLN A 428 2.05 16.36 -6.16
C GLN A 428 0.61 16.68 -6.60
N CYS A 429 -0.35 15.83 -6.25
CA CYS A 429 -1.76 16.08 -6.57
C CYS A 429 -2.31 17.33 -5.86
N VAL A 430 -1.96 17.54 -4.59
CA VAL A 430 -2.37 18.71 -3.81
C VAL A 430 -1.86 19.99 -4.47
N ALA A 431 -0.61 20.03 -4.90
CA ALA A 431 -0.05 21.19 -5.58
C ALA A 431 -0.80 21.55 -6.89
N GLU A 432 -1.22 20.55 -7.66
CA GLU A 432 -2.00 20.76 -8.89
C GLU A 432 -3.43 21.25 -8.58
N ILE A 433 -4.09 20.68 -7.56
CA ILE A 433 -5.41 21.16 -7.13
C ILE A 433 -5.33 22.60 -6.62
N THR A 434 -4.30 22.97 -5.87
CA THR A 434 -4.08 24.36 -5.44
C THR A 434 -4.01 25.32 -6.63
N LYS A 435 -3.30 24.96 -7.71
CA LYS A 435 -3.24 25.78 -8.93
C LYS A 435 -4.61 25.98 -9.56
N ILE A 436 -5.41 24.90 -9.65
CA ILE A 436 -6.78 24.97 -10.19
C ILE A 436 -7.64 25.89 -9.32
N LEU A 437 -7.60 25.75 -7.99
CA LEU A 437 -8.37 26.60 -7.08
C LEU A 437 -7.95 28.08 -7.18
N SER A 438 -6.66 28.37 -7.31
CA SER A 438 -6.17 29.74 -7.55
C SER A 438 -6.69 30.31 -8.87
N LYS A 439 -6.71 29.50 -9.95
CA LYS A 439 -7.27 29.93 -11.25
C LYS A 439 -8.77 30.24 -11.13
N VAL A 440 -9.53 29.38 -10.47
CA VAL A 440 -10.97 29.59 -10.21
C VAL A 440 -11.22 30.90 -9.45
N HIS A 441 -10.37 31.21 -8.48
CA HIS A 441 -10.46 32.45 -7.73
C HIS A 441 -10.27 33.67 -8.64
N SER A 442 -9.20 33.70 -9.43
CA SER A 442 -8.92 34.80 -10.36
C SER A 442 -10.00 34.98 -11.43
N GLU A 443 -10.57 33.89 -11.95
CA GLU A 443 -11.70 33.96 -12.88
C GLU A 443 -12.96 34.56 -12.23
N ALA A 444 -13.27 34.18 -10.99
CA ALA A 444 -14.42 34.70 -10.27
C ALA A 444 -14.28 36.19 -9.92
N GLU A 445 -13.07 36.65 -9.61
CA GLU A 445 -12.78 38.07 -9.41
C GLU A 445 -12.94 38.87 -10.70
N MET A 446 -12.42 38.36 -11.82
CA MET A 446 -12.60 39.00 -13.14
C MET A 446 -14.09 39.08 -13.52
N GLU A 447 -14.84 37.99 -13.40
CA GLU A 447 -16.28 37.98 -13.71
C GLU A 447 -17.06 38.97 -12.83
N SER A 448 -16.68 39.10 -11.55
CA SER A 448 -17.28 40.08 -10.64
C SER A 448 -16.91 41.53 -11.00
N ALA A 449 -15.67 41.77 -11.45
CA ALA A 449 -15.23 43.08 -11.90
C ALA A 449 -15.95 43.49 -13.19
N GLU A 450 -16.08 42.57 -14.14
CA GLU A 450 -16.86 42.76 -15.35
C GLU A 450 -18.33 43.08 -15.04
N ASP A 451 -18.94 42.40 -14.05
CA ASP A 451 -20.34 42.65 -13.64
C ASP A 451 -20.52 44.06 -13.06
N LEU A 452 -19.58 44.50 -12.23
CA LEU A 452 -19.61 45.82 -11.63
C LEU A 452 -19.43 46.92 -12.68
N VAL A 453 -18.49 46.72 -13.61
CA VAL A 453 -18.25 47.65 -14.71
C VAL A 453 -19.47 47.71 -15.62
N TYR A 454 -20.01 46.57 -16.05
CA TYR A 454 -21.15 46.53 -16.97
C TYR A 454 -22.43 47.14 -16.38
N LYS A 455 -22.60 47.13 -15.05
CA LYS A 455 -23.71 47.84 -14.38
C LYS A 455 -23.55 49.37 -14.41
N GLN A 456 -22.32 49.87 -14.54
CA GLN A 456 -22.03 51.30 -14.54
C GLN A 456 -21.86 51.84 -15.96
N VAL A 457 -21.19 51.07 -16.82
CA VAL A 457 -20.80 51.46 -18.18
C VAL A 457 -21.04 50.29 -19.13
N VAL A 458 -21.85 50.51 -20.16
CA VAL A 458 -22.09 49.56 -21.24
C VAL A 458 -21.66 50.21 -22.54
N TRP A 459 -20.62 49.64 -23.17
CA TRP A 459 -20.16 50.11 -24.47
C TRP A 459 -21.12 49.62 -25.56
N GLN A 460 -21.37 50.46 -26.57
CA GLN A 460 -22.29 50.18 -27.66
C GLN A 460 -21.63 50.43 -29.02
N PHE A 461 -22.02 49.66 -30.02
CA PHE A 461 -21.66 49.87 -31.42
C PHE A 461 -22.89 50.04 -32.30
N LYS A 462 -22.69 50.64 -33.47
CA LYS A 462 -23.77 50.92 -34.43
C LYS A 462 -23.74 49.91 -35.57
N ASP A 463 -24.85 49.20 -35.76
CA ASP A 463 -25.03 48.20 -36.83
C ASP A 463 -26.30 48.54 -37.64
N ASP A 464 -26.16 48.74 -38.95
CA ASP A 464 -27.22 48.96 -39.95
C ASP A 464 -28.46 49.74 -39.44
N SER A 465 -28.21 50.86 -38.73
CA SER A 465 -29.19 51.82 -38.16
C SER A 465 -29.64 51.61 -36.71
N SER A 466 -29.11 50.63 -35.98
CA SER A 466 -29.44 50.36 -34.58
C SER A 466 -28.19 50.29 -33.68
N TYR A 467 -28.32 50.70 -32.42
CA TYR A 467 -27.26 50.53 -31.43
C TYR A 467 -27.40 49.16 -30.76
N LYS A 468 -26.28 48.45 -30.68
CA LYS A 468 -26.15 47.16 -30.01
C LYS A 468 -25.11 47.26 -28.91
N ASN A 469 -25.40 46.66 -27.77
CA ASN A 469 -24.45 46.58 -26.66
C ASN A 469 -23.37 45.56 -27.01
N TYR A 470 -22.13 45.89 -26.69
CA TYR A 470 -21.09 44.86 -26.63
C TYR A 470 -21.42 43.85 -25.52
N PRO A 471 -21.04 42.56 -25.70
CA PRO A 471 -21.06 41.59 -24.62
C PRO A 471 -20.34 42.12 -23.38
N LYS A 472 -20.70 41.58 -22.22
CA LYS A 472 -20.20 42.03 -20.91
C LYS A 472 -18.67 41.99 -20.84
N GLU A 473 -18.09 40.89 -21.30
CA GLU A 473 -16.65 40.63 -21.32
C GLU A 473 -15.93 41.66 -22.20
N ILE A 474 -16.50 41.95 -23.37
CA ILE A 474 -15.94 42.92 -24.33
C ILE A 474 -16.08 44.36 -23.82
N SER A 475 -17.24 44.72 -23.26
CA SER A 475 -17.46 46.03 -22.64
C SER A 475 -16.44 46.32 -21.53
N TYR A 476 -16.12 45.32 -20.70
CA TYR A 476 -15.09 45.44 -19.68
C TYR A 476 -13.69 45.67 -20.28
N LEU A 477 -13.32 44.92 -21.33
CA LEU A 477 -12.03 45.09 -22.01
C LEU A 477 -11.89 46.48 -22.62
N ILE A 478 -12.95 47.00 -23.26
CA ILE A 478 -12.98 48.34 -23.84
C ILE A 478 -12.82 49.40 -22.74
N GLU A 479 -13.63 49.33 -21.68
CA GLU A 479 -13.57 50.28 -20.56
C GLU A 479 -12.19 50.29 -19.88
N LYS A 480 -11.62 49.11 -19.62
CA LYS A 480 -10.30 48.97 -19.00
C LYS A 480 -9.21 49.63 -19.85
N ALA A 481 -9.18 49.37 -21.15
CA ALA A 481 -8.19 49.94 -22.06
C ALA A 481 -8.38 51.46 -22.21
N TYR A 482 -9.63 51.94 -22.19
CA TYR A 482 -9.96 53.36 -22.23
C TYR A 482 -9.45 54.10 -20.98
N LEU A 483 -9.74 53.58 -19.78
CA LEU A 483 -9.27 54.14 -18.51
C LEU A 483 -7.74 54.12 -18.39
N ASN A 484 -7.09 53.10 -18.95
CA ASN A 484 -5.63 53.01 -19.02
C ASN A 484 -4.99 53.94 -20.06
N LYS A 485 -5.79 54.70 -20.83
CA LYS A 485 -5.34 55.58 -21.93
C LYS A 485 -4.55 54.81 -23.00
N GLU A 486 -4.92 53.57 -23.25
CA GLU A 486 -4.38 52.80 -24.35
C GLU A 486 -4.87 53.39 -25.69
N LYS A 487 -4.23 53.01 -26.81
CA LYS A 487 -4.62 53.53 -28.13
C LYS A 487 -5.85 52.82 -28.69
N ALA A 488 -6.06 51.57 -28.30
CA ALA A 488 -7.18 50.75 -28.75
C ALA A 488 -7.40 49.56 -27.80
N ALA A 489 -8.64 49.12 -27.64
CA ALA A 489 -8.97 47.81 -27.07
C ALA A 489 -8.90 46.73 -28.16
N LYS A 490 -8.44 45.52 -27.83
CA LYS A 490 -8.23 44.44 -28.80
C LYS A 490 -8.68 43.10 -28.26
N TRP A 491 -9.39 42.32 -29.07
CA TRP A 491 -9.79 40.95 -28.74
C TRP A 491 -9.88 40.09 -30.02
N GLU A 492 -10.10 38.78 -29.85
CA GLU A 492 -10.27 37.84 -30.95
C GLU A 492 -11.71 37.32 -30.97
N GLU A 493 -12.28 37.21 -32.18
CA GLU A 493 -13.56 36.56 -32.45
C GLU A 493 -13.39 35.52 -33.56
N ASP A 494 -14.40 34.67 -33.76
CA ASP A 494 -14.41 33.63 -34.80
C ASP A 494 -14.13 34.19 -36.21
N ASN A 495 -14.42 35.49 -36.42
CA ASN A 495 -14.31 36.19 -37.69
C ASN A 495 -12.96 36.93 -37.85
N GLY A 496 -12.07 36.86 -36.86
CA GLY A 496 -10.76 37.49 -36.86
C GLY A 496 -10.50 38.40 -35.65
N ARG A 497 -9.39 39.14 -35.72
CA ARG A 497 -9.02 40.09 -34.67
C ARG A 497 -9.86 41.36 -34.77
N MET A 498 -10.44 41.75 -33.65
CA MET A 498 -11.23 42.96 -33.48
C MET A 498 -10.42 44.02 -32.74
N GLU A 499 -10.55 45.28 -33.13
CA GLU A 499 -10.00 46.40 -32.37
C GLU A 499 -10.93 47.63 -32.34
N VAL A 500 -11.03 48.27 -31.18
CA VAL A 500 -11.72 49.56 -31.00
C VAL A 500 -10.67 50.64 -30.82
N ILE A 501 -10.54 51.53 -31.80
CA ILE A 501 -9.57 52.62 -31.78
C ILE A 501 -10.20 53.84 -31.12
N PHE A 502 -9.73 54.19 -29.93
CA PHE A 502 -10.32 55.25 -29.11
C PHE A 502 -10.16 56.66 -29.68
N LYS A 503 -9.12 56.90 -30.49
CA LYS A 503 -8.89 58.23 -31.09
C LYS A 503 -10.03 58.64 -32.01
N ASP A 504 -10.48 57.68 -32.82
CA ASP A 504 -11.45 57.92 -33.88
C ASP A 504 -12.83 57.33 -33.50
N MET A 505 -12.92 56.60 -32.39
CA MET A 505 -14.10 55.87 -31.92
C MET A 505 -14.64 54.94 -33.00
N VAL A 506 -13.75 54.11 -33.55
CA VAL A 506 -14.05 53.21 -34.67
C VAL A 506 -13.69 51.78 -34.31
N GLU A 507 -14.60 50.86 -34.59
CA GLU A 507 -14.32 49.42 -34.60
C GLU A 507 -13.69 49.00 -35.94
N ARG A 508 -12.67 48.15 -35.89
CA ARG A 508 -12.05 47.53 -37.06
C ARG A 508 -11.96 46.03 -36.92
N THR A 509 -12.19 45.35 -38.05
CA THR A 509 -11.89 43.94 -38.28
C THR A 509 -10.75 43.84 -39.30
N ASN A 510 -10.02 42.71 -39.33
CA ASN A 510 -9.02 42.46 -40.39
C ASN A 510 -9.61 42.48 -41.82
N SER A 511 -10.95 42.52 -41.97
CA SER A 511 -11.68 42.68 -43.22
C SER A 511 -12.21 44.11 -43.45
N ASN A 512 -11.44 45.17 -43.21
CA ASN A 512 -11.68 46.55 -43.68
C ASN A 512 -13.09 47.18 -43.48
N THR A 513 -13.96 46.61 -42.65
CA THR A 513 -15.25 47.20 -42.27
C THR A 513 -15.03 48.17 -41.11
N VAL A 514 -15.56 49.39 -41.27
CA VAL A 514 -15.42 50.52 -40.34
C VAL A 514 -16.82 50.84 -39.81
N THR A 515 -17.02 50.71 -38.50
CA THR A 515 -18.26 51.04 -37.81
C THR A 515 -17.99 52.11 -36.76
N ASP A 516 -18.73 53.23 -36.83
CA ASP A 516 -18.59 54.37 -35.91
C ASP A 516 -19.22 54.06 -34.54
N LEU A 517 -18.51 54.41 -33.46
CA LEU A 517 -18.97 54.32 -32.08
C LEU A 517 -19.32 55.73 -31.54
N PRO A 518 -20.38 55.86 -30.70
CA PRO A 518 -20.69 57.14 -30.06
C PRO A 518 -19.73 57.45 -28.88
N VAL A 519 -19.51 58.75 -28.64
CA VAL A 519 -18.71 59.33 -27.54
C VAL A 519 -19.35 59.15 -26.19
#